data_AF-A0A1Z4ET22-F1
#
_entry.id   AF-A0A1Z4ET22-F1
#
_cell.length_a   1.000
_cell.length_b   1.000
_cell.length_c   1.000
_cell.angle_alpha   90.00
_cell.angle_beta   90.00
_cell.angle_gamma   90.00
#
_symmetry.space_group_name_H-M   'P 1'
#
loop_
_entity.id
_entity.type
_entity.pdbx_description
1 polymer ?
#
loop_
_entity_poly.entity_id
_entity_poly.type
_entity_poly.pdbx_seq_one_letter_code
_entity_poly.pdbx_strand_id
1 'polypeptide(L)'
;MSERLNFDPHELHSHAGEIEASAAELRQQHAAAHLLLGQSARSLGSGAAAAALSGRLADWEAETSSMYTRQMVHAQNHRDALAKLLEQDQSNAAKLNSERG
;
A
#
# COMPACT_ATOMS: atom_id res chain seq x y z
N MET A 1 7.56 -1.03 -33.49
CA MET A 1 7.17 0.36 -33.12
C MET A 1 7.18 0.42 -31.61
N SER A 2 8.16 1.08 -31.00
CA SER A 2 8.20 1.23 -29.55
C SER A 2 7.14 2.26 -29.16
N GLU A 3 6.08 1.80 -28.54
CA GLU A 3 5.08 2.66 -27.90
C GLU A 3 5.84 3.54 -26.90
N ARG A 4 5.95 4.85 -27.20
CA ARG A 4 6.48 5.80 -26.24
C ARG A 4 5.43 5.87 -25.13
N LEU A 5 5.66 5.11 -24.06
CA LEU A 5 4.97 5.27 -22.80
C LEU A 5 5.15 6.74 -22.41
N ASN A 6 4.13 7.55 -22.70
CA ASN A 6 4.05 8.94 -22.25
C ASN A 6 3.65 8.87 -20.78
N PHE A 7 4.63 8.52 -19.96
CA PHE A 7 4.46 8.20 -18.57
C PHE A 7 4.83 9.44 -17.76
N ASP A 8 3.86 10.04 -17.07
CA ASP A 8 4.13 11.16 -16.19
C ASP A 8 4.75 10.64 -14.88
N PRO A 9 6.03 10.97 -14.58
CA PRO A 9 6.68 10.53 -13.36
C PRO A 9 5.96 11.05 -12.09
N HIS A 10 5.21 12.15 -12.19
CA HIS A 10 4.39 12.66 -11.08
C HIS A 10 3.21 11.75 -10.74
N GLU A 11 2.68 10.98 -11.69
CA GLU A 11 1.59 10.02 -11.44
C GLU A 11 2.05 8.89 -10.51
N LEU A 12 3.29 8.40 -10.64
CA LEU A 12 3.84 7.38 -9.72
C LEU A 12 3.88 7.88 -8.28
N HIS A 13 4.30 9.13 -8.10
CA HIS A 13 4.39 9.71 -6.77
C HIS A 13 2.99 9.90 -6.16
N SER A 14 2.04 10.44 -6.95
CA SER A 14 0.65 10.59 -6.51
C SER A 14 0.04 9.25 -6.13
N HIS A 15 0.19 8.25 -7.00
CA HIS A 15 -0.40 6.94 -6.78
C HIS A 15 0.22 6.20 -5.58
N ALA A 16 1.52 6.34 -5.35
CA ALA A 16 2.16 5.85 -4.12
C ALA A 16 1.53 6.49 -2.88
N GLY A 17 1.29 7.80 -2.89
CA GLY A 17 0.62 8.51 -1.80
C GLY A 17 -0.84 8.06 -1.58
N GLU A 18 -1.60 7.85 -2.66
CA GLU A 18 -2.97 7.33 -2.60
C GLU A 18 -3.05 5.93 -2.01
N ILE A 19 -2.10 5.05 -2.38
CA ILE A 19 -1.99 3.69 -1.82
C ILE A 19 -1.72 3.75 -0.31
N GLU A 20 -0.80 4.61 0.12
CA GLU A 20 -0.49 4.77 1.55
C GLU A 20 -1.66 5.33 2.35
N ALA A 21 -2.35 6.33 1.81
CA ALA A 21 -3.55 6.91 2.43
C ALA A 21 -4.65 5.85 2.58
N SER A 22 -4.91 5.08 1.52
CA SER A 22 -5.90 3.99 1.53
C SER A 22 -5.52 2.87 2.52
N ALA A 23 -4.24 2.51 2.59
CA ALA A 23 -3.73 1.52 3.53
C ALA A 23 -3.89 1.97 4.99
N ALA A 24 -3.60 3.25 5.26
CA ALA A 24 -3.76 3.86 6.57
C ALA A 24 -5.24 3.92 6.98
N GLU A 25 -6.12 4.32 6.07
CA GLU A 25 -7.56 4.35 6.29
C GLU A 25 -8.10 2.94 6.59
N LEU A 26 -7.74 1.94 5.78
CA LEU A 26 -8.11 0.54 6.02
C LEU A 26 -7.70 0.08 7.42
N ARG A 27 -6.47 0.38 7.84
CA ARG A 27 -5.95 0.02 9.17
C ARG A 27 -6.74 0.72 10.28
N GLN A 28 -7.09 1.99 10.10
CA GLN A 28 -7.86 2.76 11.07
C GLN A 28 -9.29 2.21 11.22
N GLN A 29 -9.98 1.98 10.10
CA GLN A 29 -11.33 1.43 10.09
C GLN A 29 -11.36 0.00 10.66
N HIS A 30 -10.36 -0.82 10.31
CA HIS A 30 -10.19 -2.14 10.90
C HIS A 30 -10.03 -2.06 12.42
N ALA A 31 -9.16 -1.18 12.94
CA ALA A 31 -8.95 -1.05 14.38
C ALA A 31 -10.25 -0.65 15.12
N ALA A 32 -11.02 0.29 14.55
CA ALA A 32 -12.30 0.70 15.11
C ALA A 32 -13.31 -0.46 15.14
N ALA A 33 -13.45 -1.18 14.04
CA ALA A 33 -14.36 -2.33 13.93
C ALA A 33 -13.93 -3.49 14.85
N HIS A 34 -12.64 -3.78 14.91
CA HIS A 34 -12.08 -4.84 15.75
C HIS A 34 -12.33 -4.57 17.24
N LEU A 35 -12.18 -3.32 17.69
CA LEU A 35 -12.50 -2.92 19.06
C LEU A 35 -13.99 -3.12 19.38
N LEU A 36 -14.87 -2.77 18.45
CA LEU A 36 -16.32 -2.85 18.64
C LEU A 36 -16.78 -4.31 18.68
N LEU A 37 -16.32 -5.13 17.74
CA LEU A 37 -16.61 -6.57 17.68
C LEU A 37 -15.97 -7.34 18.86
N GLY A 38 -14.78 -6.96 19.29
CA GLY A 38 -14.14 -7.55 20.48
C GLY A 38 -14.92 -7.28 21.77
N GLN A 39 -15.57 -6.12 21.89
CA GLN A 39 -16.50 -5.84 22.99
C GLN A 39 -17.76 -6.72 22.89
N SER A 40 -18.34 -6.86 21.69
CA SER A 40 -19.47 -7.76 21.46
C SER A 40 -19.12 -9.21 21.79
N ALA A 41 -17.92 -9.69 21.44
CA ALA A 41 -17.46 -11.04 21.75
C ALA A 41 -17.44 -11.30 23.27
N ARG A 42 -17.01 -10.32 24.08
CA ARG A 42 -17.06 -10.44 25.55
C ARG A 42 -18.49 -10.54 26.08
N SER A 43 -19.45 -9.86 25.45
CA SER A 43 -20.87 -9.92 25.86
C SER A 43 -21.53 -11.28 25.60
N LEU A 44 -20.97 -12.09 24.69
CA LEU A 44 -21.46 -13.42 24.37
C LEU A 44 -21.04 -14.50 25.40
N GLY A 45 -20.20 -14.16 26.39
CA GLY A 45 -19.70 -15.09 27.39
C GLY A 45 -18.64 -16.06 26.86
N SER A 46 -18.48 -17.23 27.48
CA SER A 46 -17.43 -18.22 27.16
C SER A 46 -17.89 -19.35 26.22
N GLY A 47 -18.99 -19.16 25.49
CA GLY A 47 -19.55 -20.17 24.60
C GLY A 47 -18.82 -20.31 23.26
N ALA A 48 -19.16 -21.35 22.51
CA ALA A 48 -18.59 -21.62 21.18
C ALA A 48 -18.72 -20.44 20.21
N ALA A 49 -19.80 -19.66 20.30
CA ALA A 49 -20.00 -18.46 19.49
C ALA A 49 -18.97 -17.35 19.77
N ALA A 50 -18.63 -17.12 21.04
CA ALA A 50 -17.63 -16.14 21.43
C ALA A 50 -16.23 -16.56 20.98
N ALA A 51 -15.91 -17.85 21.09
CA ALA A 51 -14.66 -18.43 20.61
C ALA A 51 -14.53 -18.31 19.08
N ALA A 52 -15.59 -18.64 18.34
CA ALA A 52 -15.62 -18.52 16.89
C ALA A 52 -15.45 -17.05 16.43
N LEU A 53 -16.15 -16.10 17.08
CA LEU A 53 -16.00 -14.68 16.77
C LEU A 53 -14.59 -14.17 17.07
N SER A 54 -14.01 -14.56 18.19
CA SER A 54 -12.64 -14.17 18.56
C SER A 54 -11.61 -14.74 17.58
N GLY A 55 -11.76 -15.99 17.15
CA GLY A 55 -10.92 -16.60 16.12
C GLY A 55 -11.03 -15.85 14.79
N ARG A 56 -12.25 -15.52 14.36
CA ARG A 56 -12.46 -14.75 13.13
C ARG A 56 -11.86 -13.35 13.19
N LEU A 57 -11.91 -12.70 14.35
CA LEU A 57 -11.28 -11.39 14.57
C LEU A 57 -9.76 -11.47 14.46
N ALA A 58 -9.13 -12.52 15.01
CA ALA A 58 -7.69 -12.74 14.89
C ALA A 58 -7.27 -13.00 13.43
N ASP A 59 -8.01 -13.82 12.70
CA ASP A 59 -7.75 -14.06 11.27
C ASP A 59 -7.85 -12.76 10.45
N TRP A 60 -8.89 -11.96 10.72
CA TRP A 60 -9.11 -10.70 10.02
C TRP A 60 -8.01 -9.66 10.33
N GLU A 61 -7.51 -9.63 11.56
CA GLU A 61 -6.38 -8.78 11.94
C GLU A 61 -5.09 -9.18 11.21
N ALA A 62 -4.81 -10.49 11.12
CA ALA A 62 -3.67 -11.00 10.39
C ALA A 62 -3.76 -10.68 8.89
N GLU A 63 -4.93 -10.86 8.29
CA GLU A 63 -5.18 -10.52 6.88
C GLU A 63 -4.97 -9.02 6.63
N THR A 64 -5.56 -8.16 7.45
CA THR A 64 -5.44 -6.71 7.32
C THR A 64 -3.99 -6.24 7.45
N SER A 65 -3.24 -6.80 8.40
CA SER A 65 -1.80 -6.52 8.55
C SER A 65 -0.98 -6.94 7.32
N SER A 66 -1.29 -8.11 6.75
CA SER A 66 -0.66 -8.58 5.51
C SER A 66 -0.99 -7.68 4.32
N MET A 67 -2.24 -7.23 4.19
CA MET A 67 -2.66 -6.32 3.12
C MET A 67 -2.00 -4.94 3.25
N TYR A 68 -1.95 -4.38 4.46
CA TYR A 68 -1.25 -3.13 4.74
C TYR A 68 0.23 -3.23 4.31
N THR A 69 0.92 -4.28 4.72
CA THR A 69 2.33 -4.51 4.36
C THR A 69 2.53 -4.58 2.85
N ARG A 70 1.65 -5.31 2.14
CA ARG A 70 1.69 -5.40 0.67
C ARG A 70 1.45 -4.05 -0.01
N GLN A 71 0.50 -3.26 0.48
CA GLN A 71 0.22 -1.93 -0.05
C GLN A 71 1.42 -0.98 0.14
N MET A 72 2.04 -0.98 1.33
CA MET A 72 3.25 -0.20 1.58
C MET A 72 4.41 -0.60 0.66
N VAL A 73 4.61 -1.90 0.43
CA VAL A 73 5.62 -2.38 -0.54
C VAL A 73 5.27 -1.92 -1.95
N HIS A 74 4.00 -1.93 -2.34
CA HIS A 74 3.57 -1.47 -3.66
C HIS A 74 3.83 0.03 -3.85
N ALA A 75 3.48 0.86 -2.85
CA ALA A 75 3.78 2.29 -2.85
C ALA A 75 5.30 2.54 -2.95
N GLN A 76 6.11 1.77 -2.22
CA GLN A 76 7.56 1.88 -2.32
C GLN A 76 8.09 1.51 -3.71
N ASN A 77 7.56 0.45 -4.33
CA ASN A 77 7.95 0.06 -5.68
C ASN A 77 7.66 1.16 -6.71
N HIS A 78 6.57 1.91 -6.56
CA HIS A 78 6.26 3.08 -7.39
C HIS A 78 7.30 4.20 -7.21
N ARG A 79 7.73 4.46 -5.98
CA ARG A 79 8.81 5.45 -5.70
C ARG A 79 10.15 5.01 -6.28
N ASP A 80 10.49 3.74 -6.15
CA ASP A 80 11.74 3.19 -6.69
C ASP A 80 11.74 3.23 -8.22
N ALA A 81 10.59 2.96 -8.86
CA ALA A 81 10.43 3.09 -10.30
C ALA A 81 10.60 4.54 -10.76
N LEU A 82 10.00 5.50 -10.04
CA LEU A 82 10.17 6.93 -10.29
C LEU A 82 11.64 7.36 -10.19
N ALA A 83 12.35 6.94 -9.14
CA ALA A 83 13.77 7.26 -8.96
C ALA A 83 14.63 6.76 -10.14
N LYS A 84 14.39 5.53 -10.60
CA LYS A 84 15.08 4.95 -11.75
C LYS A 84 14.80 5.70 -13.05
N LEU A 85 13.56 6.11 -13.28
CA LEU A 85 13.18 6.89 -14.46
C LEU A 85 13.91 8.25 -14.48
N LEU A 86 13.93 8.96 -13.35
CA LEU A 86 14.62 10.24 -13.24
C LEU A 86 16.15 10.12 -13.43
N GLU A 87 16.76 9.07 -12.88
CA GLU A 87 18.19 8.77 -13.08
C GLU A 87 18.50 8.50 -14.56
N GLN A 88 17.65 7.71 -15.22
CA GLN A 88 17.82 7.37 -16.63
C GLN A 88 17.65 8.61 -17.53
N ASP A 89 16.69 9.49 -17.24
CA ASP A 89 16.49 10.74 -17.98
C ASP A 89 17.69 11.69 -17.83
N GLN A 90 18.24 11.82 -16.62
CA GLN A 90 19.45 12.62 -16.39
C GLN A 90 20.66 12.05 -17.15
N SER A 91 20.85 10.73 -17.13
CA SER A 91 21.93 10.07 -17.88
C SER A 91 21.80 10.28 -19.39
N ASN A 92 20.58 10.17 -19.93
CA ASN A 92 20.31 10.39 -21.34
C ASN A 92 20.55 11.84 -21.75
N ALA A 93 20.10 12.80 -20.94
CA ALA A 93 20.34 14.23 -21.19
C ALA A 93 21.83 14.57 -21.19
N ALA A 94 22.61 13.99 -20.26
CA ALA A 94 24.06 14.18 -20.20
C ALA A 94 24.77 13.65 -21.46
N LYS A 95 24.39 12.45 -21.93
CA LYS A 95 24.93 11.86 -23.17
C LYS A 95 24.63 12.72 -24.39
N LEU A 96 23.37 13.14 -24.55
CA LEU A 96 22.96 13.98 -25.67
C LEU A 96 23.69 15.33 -25.70
N ASN A 97 23.97 15.92 -24.55
CA ASN A 97 24.75 17.16 -24.47
C ASN A 97 26.23 16.92 -24.80
N SER A 98 26.80 15.76 -24.44
CA SER A 98 28.19 15.41 -24.76
C SER A 98 28.42 15.08 -26.24
N GLU A 99 27.38 14.65 -26.97
CA GLU A 99 27.45 14.33 -28.40
C GLU A 99 27.25 15.57 -29.30
N ARG A 100 26.79 16.70 -28.74
CA ARG A 100 26.50 17.95 -29.47
C ARG A 100 27.55 19.05 -29.27
N GLY A 101 28.51 18.86 -28.37
CA GLY A 101 29.67 19.74 -28.15
C GLY A 101 30.92 19.18 -28.80
#